data_AF-A0A0U1NY02-F1
#
_entry.id   AF-A0A0U1NY02-F1
#
_cell.length_a   1.000
_cell.length_b   1.000
_cell.length_c   1.000
_cell.angle_alpha   90.00
_cell.angle_beta   90.00
_cell.angle_gamma   90.00
#
_symmetry.space_group_name_H-M   'P 1'
#
loop_
_entity.id
_entity.type
_entity.pdbx_description
1 polymer ?
#
loop_
_entity_poly.entity_id
_entity_poly.type
_entity_poly.pdbx_seq_one_letter_code
_entity_poly.pdbx_strand_id
1 'polypeptide(L)'
;MESYLSIGKITVNLPDHSSKEFFIFEDFATLFNLESNYEAESFIKKKIKENGITKKVDIDSETDFVSIRIKNASAILEIAILINEIANVPINKDLIKDLKKKLMAFKPPRKQQWGIGDIFSIPLSDKTFYFGQIIAVNGSTPACIILNLNKNINNLVGDTELTSKDVLGALSFIPDRINNFTFT
;
A
#
# COMPACT_ATOMS: atom_id res chain seq x y z
N MET A 1 -1.53 -5.42 12.20
CA MET A 1 -2.03 -6.31 11.12
C MET A 1 -0.81 -6.68 10.27
N GLU A 2 -0.67 -7.93 9.82
CA GLU A 2 0.42 -8.28 8.89
C GLU A 2 0.29 -7.39 7.63
N SER A 3 1.38 -6.79 7.16
CA SER A 3 1.40 -5.96 5.94
C SER A 3 1.81 -6.76 4.70
N TYR A 4 2.38 -7.95 4.89
CA TYR A 4 2.83 -8.83 3.83
C TYR A 4 2.81 -10.29 4.26
N LEU A 5 2.88 -11.19 3.27
CA LEU A 5 3.08 -12.62 3.42
C LEU A 5 4.24 -13.08 2.54
N SER A 6 5.16 -13.87 3.10
CA SER A 6 6.25 -14.48 2.34
C SER A 6 5.83 -15.87 1.81
N ILE A 7 6.07 -16.08 0.52
CA ILE A 7 5.74 -17.30 -0.22
C ILE A 7 7.00 -17.72 -0.97
N GLY A 8 7.75 -18.67 -0.40
CA GLY A 8 9.09 -19.01 -0.89
C GLY A 8 10.00 -17.77 -0.89
N LYS A 9 10.54 -17.38 -2.05
CA LYS A 9 11.33 -16.15 -2.21
C LYS A 9 10.51 -14.88 -2.46
N ILE A 10 9.20 -15.01 -2.66
CA ILE A 10 8.35 -13.89 -3.05
C ILE A 10 7.61 -13.30 -1.86
N THR A 11 7.63 -11.98 -1.75
CA THR A 11 6.83 -11.24 -0.78
C THR A 11 5.57 -10.69 -1.45
N VAL A 12 4.41 -11.08 -0.93
CA VAL A 12 3.11 -10.54 -1.33
C VAL A 12 2.67 -9.51 -0.29
N ASN A 13 2.68 -8.24 -0.66
CA ASN A 13 2.13 -7.16 0.15
C ASN A 13 0.61 -7.22 0.12
N LEU A 14 0.00 -7.06 1.29
CA LEU A 14 -1.44 -7.12 1.48
C LEU A 14 -2.07 -5.74 1.23
N PRO A 15 -3.34 -5.67 0.80
CA PRO A 15 -4.07 -4.42 0.69
C PRO A 15 -4.07 -3.65 2.01
N ASP A 16 -3.98 -2.34 1.93
CA ASP A 16 -3.94 -1.43 3.07
C ASP A 16 -5.02 -0.34 2.97
N HIS A 17 -4.89 0.72 3.77
CA HIS A 17 -5.87 1.82 3.77
C HIS A 17 -5.85 2.65 2.48
N SER A 18 -4.82 2.51 1.65
CA SER A 18 -4.59 3.29 0.44
C SER A 18 -4.78 2.48 -0.83
N SER A 19 -4.46 1.20 -0.79
CA SER A 19 -4.57 0.28 -1.92
C SER A 19 -5.46 -0.92 -1.60
N LYS A 20 -6.36 -1.25 -2.51
CA LYS A 20 -7.20 -2.48 -2.45
C LYS A 20 -6.54 -3.68 -3.13
N GLU A 21 -5.32 -3.53 -3.61
CA GLU A 21 -4.61 -4.52 -4.41
C GLU A 21 -3.55 -5.24 -3.60
N PHE A 22 -3.40 -6.53 -3.85
CA PHE A 22 -2.21 -7.27 -3.47
C PHE A 22 -1.08 -6.89 -4.42
N PHE A 23 0.14 -6.86 -3.90
CA PHE A 23 1.28 -6.31 -4.63
C PHE A 23 2.56 -7.12 -4.42
N ILE A 24 3.22 -7.50 -5.52
CA ILE A 24 4.59 -8.03 -5.51
C ILE A 24 5.48 -7.00 -6.21
N PHE A 25 6.65 -6.75 -5.63
CA PHE A 25 7.68 -5.87 -6.17
C PHE A 25 9.03 -6.55 -5.99
N GLU A 26 9.63 -6.99 -7.08
CA GLU A 26 10.81 -7.84 -7.03
C GLU A 26 11.67 -7.67 -8.29
N ASP A 27 12.98 -7.87 -8.12
CA ASP A 27 13.93 -7.93 -9.23
C ASP A 27 13.85 -9.33 -9.87
N PHE A 28 12.90 -9.47 -10.79
CA PHE A 28 12.70 -10.72 -11.49
C PHE A 28 13.77 -11.00 -12.54
N ALA A 29 14.48 -9.98 -13.02
CA ALA A 29 15.61 -10.19 -13.92
C ALA A 29 16.68 -11.02 -13.20
N THR A 30 17.07 -10.60 -11.99
CA THR A 30 18.01 -11.36 -11.16
C THR A 30 17.43 -12.72 -10.75
N LEU A 31 16.15 -12.77 -10.35
CA LEU A 31 15.53 -14.03 -9.89
C LEU A 31 15.49 -15.10 -10.98
N PHE A 32 15.26 -14.72 -12.23
CA PHE A 32 15.14 -15.64 -13.38
C PHE A 32 16.40 -15.71 -14.25
N ASN A 33 17.46 -14.97 -13.89
CA ASN A 33 18.69 -14.86 -14.68
C ASN A 33 18.41 -14.38 -16.12
N LEU A 34 17.67 -13.28 -16.23
CA LEU A 34 17.33 -12.58 -17.48
C LEU A 34 18.14 -11.29 -17.61
N GLU A 35 18.15 -10.70 -18.80
CA GLU A 35 18.96 -9.49 -19.07
C GLU A 35 18.38 -8.25 -18.39
N SER A 36 17.05 -8.15 -18.31
CA SER A 36 16.38 -6.95 -17.79
C SER A 36 15.00 -7.24 -17.19
N ASN A 37 14.51 -6.30 -16.38
CA ASN A 37 13.15 -6.36 -15.83
C ASN A 37 12.07 -6.19 -16.90
N TYR A 38 12.37 -5.55 -18.03
CA TYR A 38 11.48 -5.49 -19.20
C TYR A 38 11.30 -6.88 -19.84
N GLU A 39 12.38 -7.64 -19.96
CA GLU A 39 12.33 -9.03 -20.40
C GLU A 39 11.56 -9.89 -19.39
N ALA A 40 11.82 -9.69 -18.09
CA ALA A 40 11.14 -10.41 -17.02
C ALA A 40 9.62 -10.14 -17.02
N GLU A 41 9.18 -8.90 -17.22
CA GLU A 41 7.77 -8.54 -17.37
C GLU A 41 7.10 -9.33 -18.50
N SER A 42 7.70 -9.30 -19.70
CA SER A 42 7.20 -10.01 -20.88
C SER A 42 7.13 -11.52 -20.65
N PHE A 43 8.15 -12.07 -20.01
CA PHE A 43 8.24 -13.47 -19.65
C PHE A 43 7.16 -13.90 -18.64
N ILE A 44 6.93 -13.11 -17.60
CA ILE A 44 5.88 -13.36 -16.60
C ILE A 44 4.49 -13.28 -17.24
N LYS A 45 4.22 -12.25 -18.05
CA LYS A 45 2.94 -12.10 -18.78
C LYS A 45 2.65 -13.35 -19.62
N LYS A 46 3.67 -13.87 -20.32
CA LYS A 46 3.56 -15.12 -21.08
C LYS A 46 3.27 -16.33 -20.16
N LYS A 47 4.01 -16.48 -19.06
CA LYS A 47 3.84 -17.61 -18.13
C LYS A 47 2.46 -17.63 -17.45
N ILE A 48 1.94 -16.46 -17.07
CA ILE A 48 0.59 -16.32 -16.52
C ILE A 48 -0.46 -16.80 -17.53
N LYS A 49 -0.33 -16.42 -18.80
CA LYS A 49 -1.24 -16.85 -19.87
C LYS A 49 -1.14 -18.35 -20.13
N GLU A 50 0.07 -18.90 -20.19
CA GLU A 50 0.32 -20.34 -20.38
C GLU A 50 -0.29 -21.20 -19.26
N ASN A 51 -0.32 -20.68 -18.03
CA ASN A 51 -0.91 -21.36 -16.87
C ASN A 51 -2.41 -21.09 -16.68
N GLY A 52 -3.07 -20.43 -17.64
CA GLY A 52 -4.52 -20.22 -17.60
C GLY A 52 -5.00 -19.24 -16.53
N ILE A 53 -4.12 -18.40 -16.00
CA ILE A 53 -4.50 -17.34 -15.04
C ILE A 53 -5.18 -16.22 -15.85
N THR A 54 -6.51 -16.18 -15.80
CA THR A 54 -7.35 -15.30 -16.64
C THR A 54 -7.76 -13.99 -15.96
N LYS A 55 -7.47 -13.84 -14.66
CA LYS A 55 -7.82 -12.60 -13.93
C LYS A 55 -6.98 -11.44 -14.46
N LYS A 56 -7.55 -10.23 -14.44
CA LYS A 56 -6.82 -9.02 -14.80
C LYS A 56 -5.70 -8.79 -13.78
N VAL A 57 -4.46 -8.89 -14.25
CA VAL A 57 -3.23 -8.59 -13.50
C VAL A 57 -2.59 -7.39 -14.18
N ASP A 58 -2.25 -6.38 -13.41
CA ASP A 58 -1.47 -5.24 -13.90
C ASP A 58 0.01 -5.55 -13.59
N ILE A 59 0.84 -5.57 -14.64
CA ILE A 59 2.27 -5.89 -14.55
C ILE A 59 3.04 -4.83 -15.31
N ASP A 60 4.01 -4.23 -14.63
CA ASP A 60 4.77 -3.09 -15.10
C ASP A 60 6.23 -3.21 -14.62
N SER A 61 7.18 -3.02 -15.53
CA SER A 61 8.60 -2.99 -15.21
C SER A 61 9.08 -1.57 -14.98
N GLU A 62 9.82 -1.40 -13.89
CA GLU A 62 10.68 -0.25 -13.61
C GLU A 62 12.13 -0.65 -13.89
N THR A 63 13.08 0.30 -13.78
CA THR A 63 14.50 0.03 -14.03
C THR A 63 15.02 -1.18 -13.24
N ASP A 64 14.73 -1.22 -11.94
CA ASP A 64 15.33 -2.19 -11.02
C ASP A 64 14.38 -3.31 -10.59
N PHE A 65 13.08 -3.17 -10.84
CA PHE A 65 12.06 -4.08 -10.29
C PHE A 65 10.87 -4.23 -11.24
N VAL A 66 10.10 -5.30 -11.06
CA VAL A 66 8.79 -5.47 -11.70
C VAL A 66 7.71 -5.45 -10.63
N SER A 67 6.65 -4.70 -10.94
CA SER A 67 5.45 -4.53 -10.13
C SER A 67 4.36 -5.46 -10.66
N ILE A 68 3.78 -6.30 -9.80
CA ILE A 68 2.59 -7.12 -10.10
C ILE A 68 1.48 -6.73 -9.14
N ARG A 69 0.34 -6.26 -9.66
CA ARG A 69 -0.81 -5.77 -8.89
C ARG A 69 -2.09 -6.49 -9.30
N ILE A 70 -2.87 -6.92 -8.31
CA ILE A 70 -4.17 -7.58 -8.54
C ILE A 70 -5.06 -7.50 -7.30
N LYS A 71 -6.39 -7.38 -7.50
CA LYS A 71 -7.39 -7.36 -6.42
C LYS A 71 -7.81 -8.74 -5.93
N ASN A 72 -7.54 -9.77 -6.72
CA ASN A 72 -7.99 -11.14 -6.46
C ASN A 72 -6.94 -11.92 -5.65
N ALA A 73 -7.31 -12.32 -4.44
CA ALA A 73 -6.45 -13.07 -3.52
C ALA A 73 -6.02 -14.46 -4.05
N SER A 74 -6.85 -15.14 -4.84
CA SER A 74 -6.50 -16.47 -5.37
C SER A 74 -5.46 -16.33 -6.47
N ALA A 75 -5.68 -15.39 -7.38
CA ALA A 75 -4.78 -15.14 -8.48
C ALA A 75 -3.40 -14.66 -8.01
N ILE A 76 -3.29 -13.80 -6.98
CA ILE A 76 -1.96 -13.42 -6.48
C ILE A 76 -1.21 -14.59 -5.86
N LEU A 77 -1.92 -15.52 -5.20
CA LEU A 77 -1.32 -16.73 -4.65
C LEU A 77 -0.84 -17.65 -5.79
N GLU A 78 -1.66 -17.87 -6.81
CA GLU A 78 -1.30 -18.65 -8.00
C GLU A 78 -0.07 -18.07 -8.71
N ILE A 79 -0.01 -16.74 -8.86
CA ILE A 79 1.14 -16.04 -9.44
C ILE A 79 2.39 -16.19 -8.56
N ALA A 80 2.28 -16.02 -7.25
CA ALA A 80 3.42 -16.18 -6.34
C ALA A 80 3.96 -17.62 -6.35
N ILE A 81 3.09 -18.62 -6.43
CA ILE A 81 3.49 -20.03 -6.59
C ILE A 81 4.20 -20.23 -7.92
N LEU A 82 3.61 -19.76 -9.02
CA LEU A 82 4.18 -19.87 -10.37
C LEU A 82 5.58 -19.22 -10.45
N ILE A 83 5.77 -18.06 -9.84
CA ILE A 83 7.08 -17.39 -9.80
C ILE A 83 8.13 -18.25 -9.07
N ASN A 84 7.77 -18.84 -7.94
CA ASN A 84 8.69 -19.73 -7.23
C ASN A 84 8.98 -21.02 -8.01
N GLU A 85 7.99 -21.58 -8.71
CA GLU A 85 8.19 -22.73 -9.60
C GLU A 85 9.19 -22.40 -10.71
N ILE A 86 9.03 -21.24 -11.37
CA ILE A 86 9.96 -20.78 -12.40
C ILE A 86 11.37 -20.55 -11.82
N ALA A 87 11.47 -19.99 -10.61
CA ALA A 87 12.73 -19.77 -9.92
C ALA A 87 13.33 -21.05 -9.29
N ASN A 88 12.71 -22.22 -9.48
CA ASN A 88 13.10 -23.50 -8.87
C ASN A 88 13.20 -23.43 -7.33
N VAL A 89 12.31 -22.65 -6.71
CA VAL A 89 12.21 -22.52 -5.24
C VAL A 89 11.09 -23.44 -4.74
N PRO A 90 11.41 -24.53 -4.02
CA PRO A 90 10.38 -25.42 -3.50
C PRO A 90 9.57 -24.72 -2.39
N ILE A 91 8.24 -24.83 -2.47
CA ILE A 91 7.34 -24.35 -1.43
C ILE A 91 6.67 -25.55 -0.77
N ASN A 92 6.64 -25.55 0.57
CA ASN A 92 5.92 -26.57 1.34
C ASN A 92 4.39 -26.49 1.06
N LYS A 93 3.77 -27.64 0.74
CA LYS A 93 2.32 -27.74 0.49
C LYS A 93 1.44 -27.34 1.68
N ASP A 94 1.87 -27.63 2.90
CA ASP A 94 1.14 -27.23 4.11
C ASP A 94 1.18 -25.72 4.28
N LEU A 95 2.33 -25.10 3.98
CA LEU A 95 2.45 -23.64 3.97
C LEU A 95 1.51 -23.00 2.94
N ILE A 96 1.41 -23.56 1.72
CA ILE A 96 0.47 -23.07 0.69
C ILE A 96 -0.97 -23.11 1.22
N LYS A 97 -1.36 -24.18 1.92
CA LYS A 97 -2.71 -24.33 2.48
C LYS A 97 -3.01 -23.25 3.51
N ASP A 98 -2.05 -22.92 4.37
CA ASP A 98 -2.22 -21.90 5.39
C ASP A 98 -2.21 -20.48 4.80
N LEU A 99 -1.31 -20.20 3.86
CA LEU A 99 -1.29 -18.93 3.11
C LEU A 99 -2.61 -18.70 2.35
N LYS A 100 -3.16 -19.76 1.73
CA LYS A 100 -4.47 -19.69 1.09
C LYS A 100 -5.56 -19.27 2.07
N LYS A 101 -5.60 -19.86 3.26
CA LYS A 101 -6.57 -19.45 4.30
C LYS A 101 -6.39 -18.00 4.69
N LYS A 102 -5.14 -17.55 4.95
CA LYS A 102 -4.83 -16.16 5.30
C LYS A 102 -5.30 -15.18 4.23
N LEU A 103 -4.94 -15.43 2.96
CA LEU A 103 -5.29 -14.55 1.84
C LEU A 103 -6.80 -14.50 1.57
N MET A 104 -7.51 -15.64 1.63
CA MET A 104 -8.97 -15.66 1.43
C MET A 104 -9.74 -15.02 2.58
N ALA A 105 -9.21 -15.09 3.81
CA ALA A 105 -9.83 -14.48 4.98
C ALA A 105 -9.49 -12.99 5.14
N PHE A 106 -8.51 -12.48 4.38
CA PHE A 106 -8.04 -11.11 4.50
C PHE A 106 -9.15 -10.12 4.10
N LYS A 107 -9.44 -9.20 5.02
CA LYS A 107 -10.37 -8.09 4.79
C LYS A 107 -9.54 -6.81 4.71
N PRO A 108 -9.47 -6.16 3.54
CA PRO A 108 -8.78 -4.89 3.41
C PRO A 108 -9.31 -3.88 4.42
N PRO A 109 -8.42 -3.15 5.12
CA PRO A 109 -8.85 -2.14 6.07
C PRO A 109 -9.60 -1.01 5.34
N ARG A 110 -10.51 -0.34 6.05
CA ARG A 110 -11.27 0.77 5.47
C ARG A 110 -10.38 2.01 5.45
N LYS A 111 -10.36 2.71 4.32
CA LYS A 111 -9.75 4.04 4.23
C LYS A 111 -10.55 5.06 5.04
N GLN A 112 -9.85 5.95 5.73
CA GLN A 112 -10.47 7.18 6.21
C GLN A 112 -10.87 8.04 5.00
N GLN A 113 -12.06 8.63 5.07
CA GLN A 113 -12.55 9.55 4.04
C GLN A 113 -12.28 10.97 4.51
N TRP A 114 -11.78 11.79 3.60
CA TRP A 114 -11.40 13.18 3.85
C TRP A 114 -12.18 14.07 2.89
N GLY A 115 -12.85 15.07 3.44
CA GLY A 115 -13.50 16.17 2.74
C GLY A 115 -12.71 17.47 2.91
N ILE A 116 -12.99 18.44 2.04
CA ILE A 116 -12.47 19.81 2.20
C ILE A 116 -13.02 20.37 3.51
N GLY A 117 -12.13 20.95 4.32
CA GLY A 117 -12.45 21.52 5.63
C GLY A 117 -12.21 20.57 6.80
N ASP A 118 -12.07 19.26 6.56
CA ASP A 118 -11.77 18.30 7.62
C ASP A 118 -10.44 18.64 8.31
N ILE A 119 -10.43 18.49 9.63
CA ILE A 119 -9.30 18.80 10.50
C ILE A 119 -8.69 17.50 11.01
N PHE A 120 -7.36 17.47 11.09
CA PHE A 120 -6.61 16.33 11.62
C PHE A 120 -5.51 16.80 12.56
N SER A 121 -5.09 15.92 13.45
CA SER A 121 -3.99 16.16 14.39
C SER A 121 -2.73 15.45 13.92
N ILE A 122 -1.56 16.07 14.12
CA ILE A 122 -0.25 15.49 13.84
C ILE A 122 0.48 15.31 15.17
N PRO A 123 0.64 14.08 15.66
CA PRO A 123 1.37 13.83 16.89
C PRO A 123 2.87 14.12 16.71
N LEU A 124 3.45 14.81 17.68
CA LEU A 124 4.89 15.01 17.80
C LEU A 124 5.49 14.07 18.85
N SER A 125 6.81 13.89 18.79
CA SER A 125 7.56 13.02 19.71
C SER A 125 7.51 13.49 21.17
N ASP A 126 7.27 14.78 21.41
CA ASP A 126 7.14 15.39 22.73
C ASP A 126 5.73 15.28 23.32
N LYS A 127 4.84 14.49 22.70
CA LYS A 127 3.42 14.29 23.09
C LYS A 127 2.54 15.52 22.90
N THR A 128 2.99 16.52 22.15
CA THR A 128 2.15 17.60 21.64
C THR A 128 1.61 17.27 20.25
N PHE A 129 0.70 18.11 19.76
CA PHE A 129 0.06 17.96 18.46
C PHE A 129 0.06 19.29 17.71
N TYR A 130 0.33 19.21 16.41
CA TYR A 130 -0.09 20.23 15.46
C TYR A 130 -1.43 19.87 14.84
N PHE A 131 -2.10 20.86 14.26
CA PHE A 131 -3.36 20.65 13.54
C PHE A 131 -3.19 21.01 12.07
N GLY A 132 -3.84 20.24 11.22
CA GLY A 132 -3.93 20.53 9.80
C GLY A 132 -5.37 20.50 9.32
N GLN A 133 -5.61 21.13 8.17
CA GLN A 133 -6.90 21.13 7.50
C GLN A 133 -6.74 20.71 6.05
N ILE A 134 -7.67 19.88 5.56
CA ILE A 134 -7.78 19.52 4.15
C ILE A 134 -8.30 20.73 3.36
N ILE A 135 -7.53 21.21 2.39
CA ILE A 135 -7.93 22.36 1.54
C ILE A 135 -8.28 21.94 0.11
N ALA A 136 -7.81 20.77 -0.34
CA ALA A 136 -8.20 20.20 -1.62
C ALA A 136 -8.08 18.67 -1.60
N VAL A 137 -9.00 18.01 -2.31
CA VAL A 137 -9.01 16.55 -2.50
C VAL A 137 -8.87 16.27 -3.99
N ASN A 138 -7.64 16.29 -4.49
CA ASN A 138 -7.34 15.99 -5.90
C ASN A 138 -6.88 14.53 -6.04
N GLY A 139 -7.79 13.65 -6.46
CA GLY A 139 -7.47 12.24 -6.68
C GLY A 139 -7.04 11.50 -5.41
N SER A 140 -5.81 10.99 -5.37
CA SER A 140 -5.28 10.15 -4.29
C SER A 140 -4.54 10.91 -3.19
N THR A 141 -4.12 12.15 -3.41
CA THR A 141 -3.26 12.91 -2.48
C THR A 141 -3.97 14.22 -2.06
N PRO A 142 -4.52 14.30 -0.84
CA PRO A 142 -5.11 15.55 -0.36
C PRO A 142 -4.03 16.61 -0.14
N ALA A 143 -4.33 17.86 -0.52
CA ALA A 143 -3.53 19.01 -0.16
C ALA A 143 -4.06 19.58 1.16
N CYS A 144 -3.13 19.87 2.06
CA CYS A 144 -3.42 20.24 3.43
C CYS A 144 -2.61 21.48 3.82
N ILE A 145 -3.15 22.26 4.75
CA ILE A 145 -2.41 23.32 5.45
C ILE A 145 -2.13 22.88 6.88
N ILE A 146 -1.02 23.33 7.44
CA ILE A 146 -0.69 23.18 8.86
C ILE A 146 -0.92 24.50 9.57
N LEU A 147 -1.71 24.47 10.63
CA LEU A 147 -2.02 25.63 11.44
C LEU A 147 -0.92 25.84 12.49
N ASN A 148 -0.60 27.10 12.78
CA ASN A 148 0.33 27.48 13.85
C ASN A 148 -0.33 27.33 15.23
N LEU A 149 -0.63 26.07 15.56
CA LEU A 149 -1.30 25.71 16.80
C LEU A 149 -0.71 24.43 17.34
N ASN A 150 0.05 24.55 18.42
CA ASN A 150 0.60 23.42 19.16
C ASN A 150 -0.16 23.24 20.48
N LYS A 151 -0.61 22.01 20.76
CA LYS A 151 -1.36 21.69 21.98
C LYS A 151 -0.92 20.37 22.60
N ASN A 152 -1.02 20.30 23.92
CA ASN A 152 -0.91 19.04 24.66
C ASN A 152 -2.21 18.23 24.55
N ILE A 153 -2.12 16.91 24.69
CA ILE A 153 -3.26 15.97 24.61
C ILE A 153 -4.43 16.29 25.56
N ASN A 154 -4.16 17.02 26.65
CA ASN A 154 -5.16 17.36 27.66
C ASN A 154 -5.96 18.63 27.33
N ASN A 155 -5.59 19.35 26.26
CA ASN A 155 -6.20 20.63 25.93
C ASN A 155 -7.19 20.46 24.77
N LEU A 156 -8.47 20.63 25.07
CA LEU A 156 -9.50 20.72 24.03
C LEU A 156 -9.26 21.95 23.15
N VAL A 157 -9.40 21.76 21.84
CA VAL A 157 -9.29 22.85 20.85
C VAL A 157 -10.68 23.12 20.30
N GLY A 158 -11.10 24.37 20.33
CA GLY A 158 -12.37 24.80 19.73
C GLY A 158 -12.19 25.29 18.30
N ASP A 159 -13.26 25.24 17.51
CA ASP A 159 -13.28 25.62 16.09
C ASP A 159 -12.83 27.08 15.84
N THR A 160 -13.16 27.99 16.76
CA THR A 160 -12.75 29.40 16.70
C THR A 160 -11.25 29.57 16.92
N GLU A 161 -10.63 28.70 17.71
CA GLU A 161 -9.19 28.70 17.90
C GLU A 161 -8.46 28.17 16.66
N LEU A 162 -9.04 27.25 15.90
CA LEU A 162 -8.43 26.71 14.67
C LEU A 162 -8.51 27.71 13.51
N THR A 163 -9.67 28.33 13.34
CA THR A 163 -9.95 29.26 12.22
C THR A 163 -9.22 30.60 12.32
N SER A 164 -8.69 30.95 13.50
CA SER A 164 -7.98 32.21 13.76
C SER A 164 -6.46 32.11 13.67
N LYS A 165 -5.90 30.94 13.36
CA LYS A 165 -4.44 30.71 13.41
C LYS A 165 -3.81 30.89 12.05
N ASP A 166 -2.58 31.40 12.07
CA ASP A 166 -1.75 31.52 10.87
C ASP A 166 -1.41 30.14 10.30
N VAL A 167 -1.22 30.09 8.98
CA VAL A 167 -0.77 28.89 8.28
C VAL A 167 0.76 28.83 8.33
N LEU A 168 1.31 27.75 8.88
CA LEU A 168 2.76 27.49 8.90
C LEU A 168 3.27 27.01 7.54
N GLY A 169 2.43 26.29 6.79
CA GLY A 169 2.79 25.77 5.49
C GLY A 169 1.68 24.94 4.87
N ALA A 170 1.87 24.61 3.59
CA ALA A 170 1.00 23.73 2.84
C ALA A 170 1.79 22.53 2.31
N LEU A 171 1.19 21.35 2.36
CA LEU A 171 1.78 20.12 1.84
C LEU A 171 0.71 19.16 1.32
N SER A 172 1.10 18.33 0.36
CA SER A 172 0.31 17.17 -0.04
C SER A 172 0.77 15.95 0.75
N PHE A 173 -0.15 15.28 1.42
CA PHE A 173 0.16 14.02 2.09
C PHE A 173 0.02 12.86 1.11
N ILE A 174 1.01 11.96 1.13
CA ILE A 174 0.86 10.66 0.49
C ILE A 174 -0.27 9.91 1.25
N PRO A 175 -1.21 9.28 0.54
CA PRO A 175 -2.41 8.69 1.15
C PRO A 175 -2.12 7.65 2.26
N ASP A 176 -0.99 6.96 2.22
CA ASP A 176 -0.56 5.96 3.21
C ASP A 176 -0.43 6.48 4.65
N ARG A 177 -0.22 7.79 4.83
CA ARG A 177 -0.11 8.41 6.16
C ARG A 177 -1.41 9.00 6.68
N ILE A 178 -2.29 9.47 5.81
CA ILE A 178 -3.53 10.15 6.21
C ILE A 178 -4.75 9.22 6.22
N ASN A 179 -4.72 8.11 5.46
CA ASN A 179 -5.88 7.22 5.35
C ASN A 179 -5.98 6.17 6.46
N ASN A 180 -4.93 6.01 7.28
CA ASN A 180 -4.74 4.92 8.22
C ASN A 180 -5.10 5.28 9.68
N PHE A 181 -5.84 6.37 9.89
CA PHE A 181 -6.24 6.87 11.21
C PHE A 181 -5.07 7.27 12.13
N THR A 182 -3.86 7.48 11.61
CA THR A 182 -2.73 8.02 12.41
C THR A 182 -2.99 9.47 12.82
N PHE A 183 -3.67 10.23 11.95
CA PHE A 183 -4.00 11.62 12.17
C PHE A 183 -5.49 11.75 12.51
N THR A 184 -5.82 11.59 13.78
CA THR A 184 -7.19 11.69 14.33
C THR A 184 -7.23 12.52 15.60
#